data_AF-A0A447PLH3-F1
#
_entry.id   AF-A0A447PLH3-F1
#
_cell.length_a   1.000
_cell.length_b   1.000
_cell.length_c   1.000
_cell.angle_alpha   90.00
_cell.angle_beta   90.00
_cell.angle_gamma   90.00
#
_symmetry.space_group_name_H-M   'P 1'
#
loop_
_entity.id
_entity.type
_entity.pdbx_description
1 polymer ?
#
loop_
_entity_poly.entity_id
_entity_poly.type
_entity_poly.pdbx_seq_one_letter_code
_entity_poly.pdbx_strand_id
1 'polypeptide(L)'
;MAEASANVDEKYQRYQAALAELIQFLDNGNMDAYFAQPTQGMQNALGEALGNYARVSENLYRQTFDQSAHDYRFAQWQLGVLAVVLVLILMVVWFGIRHALLNPLARVITHIREIASGDLTKTLTVSGRNEIGELAGTVEHMQRSLIDTVTQVREGSDAIYSGTSEIAAGNTDLSSRTEQQASASGRDGGQHGTTDGYREAKRR
;
A
#
# COMPACT_ATOMS: atom_id res chain seq x y z
N MET A 1 -37.64 43.51 -15.04
CA MET A 1 -37.90 44.19 -13.75
C MET A 1 -38.00 45.70 -13.92
N ALA A 2 -36.92 46.39 -14.30
CA ALA A 2 -36.90 47.87 -14.41
C ALA A 2 -38.00 48.45 -15.33
N GLU A 3 -38.24 47.83 -16.47
CA GLU A 3 -39.30 48.25 -17.41
C GLU A 3 -40.72 48.03 -16.83
N ALA A 4 -40.93 46.90 -16.13
CA ALA A 4 -42.21 46.58 -15.52
C ALA A 4 -42.52 47.49 -14.31
N SER A 5 -41.51 47.84 -13.50
CA SER A 5 -41.67 48.80 -12.40
C SER A 5 -41.94 50.21 -12.93
N ALA A 6 -41.21 50.65 -13.97
CA ALA A 6 -41.44 51.95 -14.59
C ALA A 6 -42.86 52.08 -15.18
N ASN A 7 -43.40 51.00 -15.76
CA ASN A 7 -44.78 50.96 -16.26
C ASN A 7 -45.80 51.06 -15.10
N VAL A 8 -45.59 50.35 -13.99
CA VAL A 8 -46.44 50.49 -12.79
C VAL A 8 -46.44 51.92 -12.28
N ASP A 9 -45.26 52.56 -12.18
CA ASP A 9 -45.11 53.94 -11.73
C ASP A 9 -45.86 54.91 -12.65
N GLU A 10 -45.74 54.75 -13.97
CA GLU A 10 -46.44 55.58 -14.95
C GLU A 10 -47.98 55.46 -14.81
N LYS A 11 -48.50 54.23 -14.73
CA LYS A 11 -49.97 54.03 -14.60
C LYS A 11 -50.49 54.48 -13.25
N TYR A 12 -49.69 54.32 -12.19
CA TYR A 12 -50.03 54.80 -10.85
C TYR A 12 -50.13 56.31 -10.83
N GLN A 13 -49.16 57.03 -11.39
CA GLN A 13 -49.18 58.49 -11.46
C GLN A 13 -50.38 59.02 -12.25
N ARG A 14 -50.69 58.40 -13.41
CA ARG A 14 -51.86 58.79 -14.21
C ARG A 14 -53.18 58.57 -13.46
N TYR A 15 -53.31 57.42 -12.79
CA TYR A 15 -54.50 57.12 -12.00
C TYR A 15 -54.66 58.11 -10.82
N GLN A 16 -53.58 58.41 -10.10
CA GLN A 16 -53.60 59.40 -9.02
C GLN A 16 -53.96 60.80 -9.50
N ALA A 17 -53.40 61.24 -10.64
CA ALA A 17 -53.75 62.54 -11.24
C ALA A 17 -55.22 62.60 -11.63
N ALA A 18 -55.76 61.53 -12.22
CA ALA A 18 -57.17 61.44 -12.56
C ALA A 18 -58.08 61.51 -11.33
N LEU A 19 -57.72 60.84 -10.23
CA LEU A 19 -58.46 60.96 -8.97
C LEU A 19 -58.45 62.39 -8.42
N ALA A 20 -57.33 63.10 -8.52
CA ALA A 20 -57.25 64.50 -8.10
C ALA A 20 -58.14 65.42 -8.97
N GLU A 21 -58.19 65.19 -10.28
CA GLU A 21 -59.10 65.89 -11.20
C GLU A 21 -60.58 65.62 -10.87
N LEU A 22 -60.96 64.38 -10.53
CA LEU A 22 -62.34 64.08 -10.10
C LEU A 22 -62.75 64.89 -8.87
N ILE A 23 -61.83 65.04 -7.90
CA ILE A 23 -62.07 65.86 -6.71
C ILE A 23 -62.28 67.33 -7.11
N GLN A 24 -61.49 67.86 -8.05
CA GLN A 24 -61.69 69.22 -8.57
C GLN A 24 -63.01 69.39 -9.32
N PHE A 25 -63.44 68.40 -10.10
CA PHE A 25 -64.74 68.47 -10.79
C PHE A 25 -65.91 68.47 -9.80
N LEU A 26 -65.81 67.68 -8.72
CA LEU A 26 -66.80 67.67 -7.63
C LEU A 26 -66.87 69.02 -6.92
N ASP A 27 -65.71 69.61 -6.59
CA ASP A 27 -65.63 70.91 -5.89
C ASP A 27 -66.21 72.07 -6.73
N ASN A 28 -65.97 72.04 -8.05
CA ASN A 28 -66.48 73.03 -8.99
C ASN A 28 -67.91 72.75 -9.50
N GLY A 29 -68.57 71.68 -9.03
CA GLY A 29 -69.92 71.29 -9.46
C GLY A 29 -70.03 70.82 -10.92
N ASN A 30 -68.91 70.47 -11.57
CA ASN A 30 -68.86 70.07 -12.98
C ASN A 30 -69.09 68.56 -13.14
N MET A 31 -70.36 68.14 -13.06
CA MET A 31 -70.74 66.73 -13.10
C MET A 31 -70.56 66.08 -14.49
N ASP A 32 -70.68 66.85 -15.57
CA ASP A 32 -70.48 66.32 -16.94
C ASP A 32 -69.02 65.86 -17.14
N ALA A 33 -68.05 66.67 -16.71
CA ALA A 33 -66.64 66.31 -16.76
C ALA A 33 -66.28 65.17 -15.79
N TYR A 34 -66.93 65.12 -14.62
CA TYR A 34 -66.78 64.04 -13.65
C TYR A 34 -67.14 62.67 -14.26
N PHE A 35 -68.31 62.55 -14.89
CA PHE A 35 -68.73 61.29 -15.51
C PHE A 35 -68.00 60.97 -16.82
N ALA A 36 -67.50 61.98 -17.54
CA ALA A 36 -66.74 61.79 -18.77
C ALA A 36 -65.30 61.28 -18.54
N GLN A 37 -64.78 61.37 -17.31
CA GLN A 37 -63.39 60.98 -17.05
C GLN A 37 -63.20 59.45 -17.09
N PRO A 38 -62.21 58.92 -17.84
CA PRO A 38 -62.03 57.47 -18.00
C PRO A 38 -61.27 56.80 -16.84
N THR A 39 -61.62 57.10 -15.59
CA THR A 39 -60.93 56.64 -14.38
C THR A 39 -60.90 55.11 -14.27
N GLN A 40 -61.97 54.44 -14.70
CA GLN A 40 -62.05 52.98 -14.68
C GLN A 40 -61.08 52.31 -15.67
N GLY A 41 -60.86 52.93 -16.84
CA GLY A 41 -59.85 52.48 -17.80
C GLY A 41 -58.43 52.64 -17.23
N MET A 42 -58.18 53.72 -16.50
CA MET A 42 -56.90 53.95 -15.81
C MET A 42 -56.67 52.96 -14.65
N GLN A 43 -57.71 52.64 -13.88
CA GLN A 43 -57.66 51.62 -12.84
C GLN A 43 -57.32 50.24 -13.41
N ASN A 44 -57.99 49.84 -14.50
CA ASN A 44 -57.72 48.57 -15.19
C ASN A 44 -56.28 48.52 -15.72
N ALA A 45 -55.80 49.60 -16.34
CA ALA A 45 -54.43 49.69 -16.85
C ALA A 45 -53.37 49.57 -15.73
N LEU A 46 -53.62 50.16 -14.56
CA LEU A 46 -52.76 49.99 -13.39
C LEU A 46 -52.78 48.54 -12.88
N GLY A 47 -53.96 47.92 -12.83
CA GLY A 47 -54.11 46.51 -12.45
C GLY A 47 -53.33 45.56 -13.38
N GLU A 48 -53.39 45.80 -14.69
CA GLU A 48 -52.60 45.04 -15.68
C GLU A 48 -51.10 45.24 -15.50
N ALA A 49 -50.65 46.47 -15.27
CA ALA A 49 -49.25 46.78 -15.01
C ALA A 49 -48.73 46.07 -13.75
N LEU A 50 -49.50 46.09 -12.65
CA LEU A 50 -49.18 45.37 -11.42
C LEU A 50 -49.14 43.85 -11.64
N GLY A 51 -50.11 43.31 -12.39
CA GLY A 51 -50.14 41.89 -12.74
C GLY A 51 -48.97 41.45 -13.64
N ASN A 52 -48.48 42.34 -14.52
CA ASN A 52 -47.28 42.10 -15.31
C ASN A 52 -46.02 42.14 -14.44
N TYR A 53 -45.91 43.13 -13.55
CA TYR A 53 -44.80 43.22 -12.59
C TYR A 53 -44.71 41.97 -11.69
N ALA A 54 -45.85 41.51 -11.16
CA ALA A 54 -45.92 40.29 -10.37
C ALA A 54 -45.43 39.05 -11.15
N ARG A 55 -45.85 38.88 -12.41
CA ARG A 55 -45.39 37.77 -13.27
C ARG A 55 -43.89 37.83 -13.56
N VAL A 56 -43.36 39.00 -13.89
CA VAL A 56 -41.91 39.18 -14.13
C VAL A 56 -41.11 38.89 -12.87
N SER A 57 -41.61 39.33 -11.71
CA SER A 57 -41.01 39.05 -10.41
C SER A 57 -41.00 37.54 -10.10
N GLU A 58 -42.14 36.86 -10.26
CA GLU A 58 -42.27 35.42 -10.04
C GLU A 58 -41.33 34.61 -10.95
N ASN A 59 -41.23 34.96 -12.24
CA ASN A 59 -40.33 34.28 -13.16
C ASN A 59 -38.86 34.42 -12.76
N LEU A 60 -38.45 35.59 -12.27
CA LEU A 60 -37.09 35.83 -11.80
C LEU A 60 -36.79 35.04 -10.51
N TYR A 61 -37.76 34.95 -9.59
CA TYR A 61 -37.64 34.11 -8.40
C TYR A 61 -37.52 32.63 -8.78
N ARG A 62 -38.39 32.12 -9.65
CA ARG A 62 -38.34 30.73 -10.12
C ARG A 62 -37.01 30.38 -10.79
N GLN A 63 -36.51 31.25 -11.68
CA GLN A 63 -35.21 31.06 -12.32
C GLN A 63 -34.06 30.97 -11.30
N THR A 64 -34.06 31.84 -10.29
CA THR A 64 -33.01 31.85 -9.26
C THR A 64 -33.08 30.61 -8.37
N PHE A 65 -34.29 30.14 -8.04
CA PHE A 65 -34.50 28.93 -7.24
C PHE A 65 -34.16 27.65 -8.00
N ASP A 66 -34.57 27.53 -9.27
CA ASP A 66 -34.27 26.36 -10.10
C ASP A 66 -32.77 26.27 -10.41
N GLN A 67 -32.11 27.41 -10.61
CA GLN A 67 -30.66 27.47 -10.80
C GLN A 67 -29.91 27.05 -9.53
N SER A 68 -30.39 27.46 -8.35
CA SER A 68 -29.82 27.01 -7.07
C SER A 68 -29.92 25.49 -6.90
N ALA A 69 -31.05 24.88 -7.28
CA ALA A 69 -31.23 23.42 -7.21
C ALA A 69 -30.28 22.65 -8.15
N HIS A 70 -29.95 23.23 -9.31
CA HIS A 70 -29.01 22.63 -10.26
C HIS A 70 -27.55 22.70 -9.75
N ASP A 71 -27.18 23.80 -9.10
CA ASP A 71 -25.84 24.01 -8.55
C ASP A 71 -25.53 23.02 -7.41
N TYR A 72 -26.51 22.68 -6.57
CA TYR A 72 -26.33 21.67 -5.52
C TYR A 72 -26.02 20.28 -6.09
N ARG A 73 -26.71 19.85 -7.16
CA ARG A 73 -26.47 18.54 -7.76
C ARG A 73 -25.12 18.47 -8.46
N PHE A 74 -24.70 19.56 -9.09
CA PHE A 74 -23.37 19.66 -9.68
C PHE A 74 -22.27 19.59 -8.62
N ALA A 75 -22.41 20.32 -7.51
CA ALA A 75 -21.47 20.28 -6.39
C ALA A 75 -21.39 18.90 -5.72
N GLN A 76 -22.54 18.22 -5.53
CA GLN A 76 -22.59 16.86 -4.99
C GLN A 76 -21.91 15.84 -5.92
N TRP A 77 -22.08 15.97 -7.24
CA TRP A 77 -21.41 15.08 -8.19
C TRP A 77 -19.89 15.29 -8.17
N GLN A 78 -19.41 16.55 -8.11
CA GLN A 78 -17.99 16.84 -7.98
C GLN A 78 -17.38 16.24 -6.70
N LEU A 79 -18.07 16.36 -5.57
CA LEU A 79 -17.64 15.72 -4.32
C LEU A 79 -17.64 14.19 -4.43
N GLY A 80 -18.64 13.61 -5.08
CA GLY A 80 -18.70 12.18 -5.35
C GLY A 80 -17.52 11.69 -6.20
N VAL A 81 -17.19 12.40 -7.29
CA VAL A 81 -16.04 12.09 -8.14
C VAL A 81 -14.73 12.20 -7.36
N LEU A 82 -14.55 13.25 -6.57
CA LEU A 82 -13.37 13.42 -5.70
C LEU A 82 -13.22 12.27 -4.70
N ALA A 83 -14.31 11.85 -4.06
CA ALA A 83 -14.30 10.73 -3.13
C ALA A 83 -13.91 9.42 -3.82
N VAL A 84 -14.45 9.15 -5.02
CA VAL A 84 -14.11 7.97 -5.81
C VAL A 84 -12.63 7.98 -6.22
N VAL A 85 -12.12 9.13 -6.69
CA VAL A 85 -10.71 9.27 -7.06
C VAL A 85 -9.79 9.03 -5.85
N LEU A 86 -10.14 9.57 -4.68
CA LEU A 86 -9.40 9.34 -3.44
C LEU A 86 -9.34 7.84 -3.10
N VAL A 87 -10.48 7.14 -3.16
CA VAL A 87 -10.56 5.70 -2.90
C VAL A 87 -9.72 4.90 -3.90
N LEU A 88 -9.75 5.27 -5.18
CA LEU A 88 -8.92 4.62 -6.21
C LEU A 88 -7.42 4.82 -5.94
N ILE A 89 -7.00 6.03 -5.57
CA ILE A 89 -5.60 6.30 -5.20
C ILE A 89 -5.19 5.45 -4.00
N LEU A 90 -6.02 5.39 -2.95
CA LEU A 90 -5.76 4.56 -1.78
C LEU A 90 -5.64 3.08 -2.14
N MET A 91 -6.50 2.57 -3.02
CA MET A 91 -6.43 1.19 -3.51
C MET A 91 -5.12 0.92 -4.29
N VAL A 92 -4.73 1.83 -5.18
CA VAL A 92 -3.49 1.71 -5.95
C VAL A 92 -2.26 1.73 -5.03
N VAL A 93 -2.22 2.65 -4.07
CA VAL A 93 -1.12 2.74 -3.10
C VAL A 93 -1.06 1.49 -2.23
N TRP A 94 -2.20 1.03 -1.71
CA TRP A 94 -2.28 -0.18 -0.88
C TRP A 94 -1.80 -1.42 -1.65
N PHE A 95 -2.27 -1.58 -2.89
CA PHE A 95 -1.85 -2.68 -3.76
C PHE A 95 -0.37 -2.58 -4.12
N GLY A 96 0.10 -1.36 -4.43
CA GLY A 96 1.50 -1.07 -4.73
C GLY A 96 2.42 -1.43 -3.57
N ILE A 97 2.13 -1.00 -2.34
CA ILE A 97 2.93 -1.34 -1.14
C ILE A 97 2.90 -2.85 -0.90
N ARG A 98 1.74 -3.50 -0.99
CA ARG A 98 1.60 -4.94 -0.77
C ARG A 98 2.47 -5.74 -1.74
N HIS A 99 2.46 -5.40 -3.02
CA HIS A 99 3.20 -6.14 -4.05
C HIS A 99 4.66 -5.73 -4.22
N ALA A 100 4.99 -4.45 -4.06
CA ALA A 100 6.35 -3.95 -4.26
C ALA A 100 7.24 -4.10 -3.01
N LEU A 101 6.65 -4.06 -1.81
CA LEU A 101 7.41 -4.08 -0.54
C LEU A 101 7.10 -5.31 0.29
N LEU A 102 5.85 -5.48 0.73
CA LEU A 102 5.51 -6.49 1.75
C LEU A 102 5.70 -7.93 1.26
N ASN A 103 5.25 -8.23 0.03
CA ASN A 103 5.37 -9.58 -0.53
C ASN A 103 6.84 -10.00 -0.77
N PRO A 104 7.69 -9.18 -1.44
CA PRO A 104 9.11 -9.49 -1.58
C PRO A 104 9.82 -9.62 -0.23
N LEU A 105 9.54 -8.73 0.73
CA LEU A 105 10.10 -8.80 2.07
C LEU A 105 9.74 -10.12 2.78
N ALA A 106 8.49 -10.56 2.68
CA ALA A 106 8.06 -11.84 3.26
C ALA A 106 8.78 -13.04 2.63
N ARG A 107 9.09 -13.00 1.32
CA ARG A 107 9.90 -14.03 0.65
C ARG A 107 11.33 -14.06 1.19
N VAL A 108 11.97 -12.89 1.35
CA VAL A 108 13.31 -12.79 1.94
C VAL A 108 13.32 -13.36 3.37
N ILE A 109 12.35 -12.99 4.21
CA ILE A 109 12.24 -13.50 5.59
C ILE A 109 12.06 -15.01 5.60
N THR A 110 11.22 -15.55 4.72
CA THR A 110 11.00 -17.00 4.62
C THR A 110 12.29 -17.71 4.22
N HIS A 111 13.04 -17.15 3.28
CA HIS A 111 14.31 -17.74 2.85
C HIS A 111 15.39 -17.70 3.93
N ILE A 112 15.46 -16.63 4.72
CA ILE A 112 16.34 -16.57 5.90
C ILE A 112 15.97 -17.67 6.91
N ARG A 113 14.68 -17.98 7.09
CA ARG A 113 14.25 -19.09 7.96
C ARG A 113 14.69 -20.45 7.43
N GLU A 114 14.67 -20.65 6.11
CA GLU A 114 15.18 -21.89 5.49
C GLU A 114 16.70 -22.04 5.76
N ILE A 115 17.47 -20.97 5.54
CA ILE A 115 18.91 -20.93 5.86
C ILE A 115 19.15 -21.24 7.35
N ALA A 116 18.38 -20.62 8.25
CA ALA A 116 18.49 -20.85 9.68
C ALA A 116 18.13 -22.29 10.10
N SER A 117 17.31 -22.99 9.31
CA SER A 117 17.00 -24.41 9.51
C SER A 117 18.05 -25.36 8.92
N GLY A 118 19.08 -24.84 8.25
CA GLY A 118 20.16 -25.61 7.63
C GLY A 118 19.89 -26.04 6.18
N ASP A 119 18.75 -25.67 5.59
CA ASP A 119 18.49 -25.90 4.17
C ASP A 119 19.08 -24.75 3.32
N LEU A 120 20.28 -24.99 2.79
CA LEU A 120 20.99 -24.05 1.92
C LEU A 120 20.72 -24.30 0.43
N THR A 121 19.81 -25.21 0.06
CA THR A 121 19.60 -25.63 -1.34
C THR A 121 18.61 -24.75 -2.11
N LYS A 122 17.85 -23.93 -1.39
CA LYS A 122 16.81 -23.06 -1.97
C LYS A 122 17.43 -21.82 -2.62
N THR A 123 16.76 -21.28 -3.62
CA THR A 123 17.19 -20.06 -4.33
C THR A 123 16.20 -18.93 -4.11
N LEU A 124 16.69 -17.75 -3.72
CA LEU A 124 15.88 -16.55 -3.56
C LEU A 124 15.71 -15.80 -4.88
N THR A 125 14.53 -15.90 -5.50
CA THR A 125 14.19 -15.08 -6.68
C THR A 125 13.40 -13.85 -6.26
N VAL A 126 14.09 -12.73 -6.06
CA VAL A 126 13.49 -11.41 -5.85
C VAL A 126 13.98 -10.49 -6.96
N SER A 127 13.06 -10.10 -7.86
CA SER A 127 13.37 -9.18 -8.95
C SER A 127 13.05 -7.75 -8.53
N GLY A 128 14.06 -6.86 -8.57
CA GLY A 128 13.90 -5.44 -8.30
C GLY A 128 15.26 -4.75 -8.19
N ARG A 129 15.37 -3.51 -8.69
CA ARG A 129 16.57 -2.66 -8.54
C ARG A 129 16.45 -1.70 -7.34
N ASN A 130 15.64 -2.08 -6.36
CA ASN A 130 15.38 -1.30 -5.15
C ASN A 130 16.09 -1.93 -3.94
N GLU A 131 15.92 -1.32 -2.78
CA GLU A 131 16.51 -1.73 -1.50
C GLU A 131 16.16 -3.17 -1.14
N ILE A 132 15.00 -3.68 -1.57
CA ILE A 132 14.61 -5.07 -1.34
C ILE A 132 15.39 -6.05 -2.24
N GLY A 133 15.71 -5.64 -3.47
CA GLY A 133 16.60 -6.40 -4.35
C GLY A 133 18.04 -6.45 -3.81
N GLU A 134 18.54 -5.33 -3.29
CA GLU A 134 19.85 -5.27 -2.63
C GLU A 134 19.91 -6.14 -1.37
N LEU A 135 18.86 -6.09 -0.54
CA LEU A 135 18.72 -6.97 0.62
C LEU A 135 18.73 -8.45 0.20
N ALA A 136 17.96 -8.82 -0.83
CA ALA A 136 17.93 -10.18 -1.34
C ALA A 136 19.30 -10.65 -1.84
N GLY A 137 20.01 -9.81 -2.59
CA GLY A 137 21.36 -10.13 -3.07
C GLY A 137 22.38 -10.28 -1.92
N THR A 138 22.24 -9.48 -0.86
CA THR A 138 23.08 -9.59 0.34
C THR A 138 22.82 -10.91 1.08
N VAL A 139 21.56 -11.32 1.22
CA VAL A 139 21.19 -12.61 1.82
C VAL A 139 21.71 -13.79 0.99
N GLU A 140 21.65 -13.69 -0.35
CA GLU A 140 22.22 -14.71 -1.24
C GLU A 140 23.74 -14.82 -1.08
N HIS A 141 24.44 -13.71 -0.92
CA HIS A 141 25.88 -13.72 -0.65
C HIS A 141 26.19 -14.43 0.69
N MET A 142 25.43 -14.12 1.75
CA MET A 142 25.55 -14.79 3.06
C MET A 142 25.33 -16.31 2.95
N GLN A 143 24.32 -16.74 2.20
CA GLN A 143 24.05 -18.17 1.96
C GLN A 143 25.23 -18.86 1.31
N ARG A 144 25.86 -18.25 0.27
CA ARG A 144 27.02 -18.83 -0.40
C ARG A 144 28.21 -18.97 0.54
N SER A 145 28.52 -17.95 1.33
CA SER A 145 29.61 -18.05 2.32
C SER A 145 29.36 -19.14 3.38
N LEU A 146 28.10 -19.36 3.77
CA LEU A 146 27.72 -20.47 4.65
C LEU A 146 27.95 -21.83 3.97
N ILE A 147 27.54 -21.98 2.71
CA ILE A 147 27.78 -23.22 1.93
C ILE A 147 29.28 -23.51 1.85
N ASP A 148 30.10 -22.51 1.53
CA ASP A 148 31.55 -22.64 1.43
C ASP A 148 32.16 -23.09 2.76
N THR A 149 31.73 -22.47 3.86
CA THR A 149 32.20 -22.80 5.22
C THR A 149 31.85 -24.25 5.59
N VAL A 150 30.59 -24.67 5.34
CA VAL A 150 30.14 -26.05 5.63
C VAL A 150 30.89 -27.06 4.76
N THR A 151 31.15 -26.72 3.49
CA THR A 151 31.91 -27.57 2.57
C THR A 151 33.34 -27.76 3.06
N GLN A 152 34.00 -26.69 3.48
CA GLN A 152 35.37 -26.75 4.00
C GLN A 152 35.47 -27.56 5.31
N VAL A 153 34.48 -27.43 6.21
CA VAL A 153 34.41 -28.25 7.43
C VAL A 153 34.24 -29.74 7.10
N ARG A 154 33.42 -30.06 6.09
CA ARG A 154 33.22 -31.44 5.64
C ARG A 154 34.50 -32.03 5.03
N GLU A 155 35.15 -31.31 4.13
CA GLU A 155 36.43 -31.73 3.53
C GLU A 155 37.51 -31.95 4.59
N GLY A 156 37.61 -31.07 5.58
CA GLY A 156 38.52 -31.24 6.71
C GLY A 156 38.20 -32.48 7.55
N SER A 157 36.91 -32.77 7.76
CA SER A 157 36.47 -33.98 8.48
C SER A 157 36.79 -35.26 7.71
N ASP A 158 36.60 -35.27 6.40
CA ASP A 158 36.94 -36.40 5.52
C ASP A 158 38.46 -36.66 5.52
N ALA A 159 39.27 -35.59 5.50
CA ALA A 159 40.73 -35.69 5.61
C ALA A 159 41.18 -36.28 6.97
N ILE A 160 40.57 -35.85 8.07
CA ILE A 160 40.84 -36.42 9.42
C ILE A 160 40.42 -37.89 9.48
N TYR A 161 39.26 -38.24 8.92
CA TYR A 161 38.78 -39.63 8.87
C TYR A 161 39.75 -40.53 8.09
N SER A 162 40.24 -40.06 6.94
CA SER A 162 41.25 -40.77 6.15
C SER A 162 42.56 -40.95 6.94
N GLY A 163 43.08 -39.87 7.54
CA GLY A 163 44.33 -39.92 8.30
C GLY A 163 44.24 -40.80 9.55
N THR A 164 43.10 -40.78 10.25
CA THR A 164 42.88 -41.67 11.41
C THR A 164 42.76 -43.14 11.01
N SER A 165 42.15 -43.46 9.86
CA SER A 165 42.14 -44.82 9.31
C SER A 165 43.56 -45.30 8.96
N GLU A 166 44.38 -44.43 8.38
CA GLU A 166 45.78 -44.74 8.07
C GLU A 166 46.61 -44.97 9.35
N ILE A 167 46.43 -44.13 10.37
CA ILE A 167 47.07 -44.32 11.69
C ILE A 167 46.63 -45.64 12.32
N ALA A 168 45.35 -45.98 12.28
CA ALA A 168 44.83 -47.22 12.86
C ALA A 168 45.43 -48.47 12.16
N ALA A 169 45.52 -48.43 10.83
CA ALA A 169 46.17 -49.47 10.04
C ALA A 169 47.66 -49.59 10.40
N GLY A 170 48.37 -48.46 10.49
CA GLY A 170 49.78 -48.42 10.91
C GLY A 170 50.01 -48.94 12.33
N ASN A 171 49.11 -48.64 13.27
CA ASN A 171 49.20 -49.11 14.64
C ASN A 171 48.96 -50.62 14.74
N THR A 172 48.09 -51.17 13.89
CA THR A 172 47.86 -52.62 13.78
C THR A 172 49.10 -53.34 13.24
N ASP A 173 49.74 -52.79 12.21
CA ASP A 173 51.01 -53.31 11.70
C ASP A 173 52.10 -53.28 12.78
N LEU A 174 52.26 -52.16 13.48
CA LEU A 174 53.24 -52.02 14.55
C LEU A 174 52.98 -52.99 15.71
N SER A 175 51.72 -53.15 16.12
CA SER A 175 51.32 -54.12 17.14
C SER A 175 51.68 -55.55 16.72
N SER A 176 51.41 -55.92 15.46
CA SER A 176 51.75 -57.25 14.93
C SER A 176 53.26 -57.51 14.94
N ARG A 177 54.08 -56.50 14.59
CA ARG A 177 55.54 -56.57 14.65
C ARG A 177 56.05 -56.67 16.09
N THR A 178 55.41 -55.98 17.03
CA THR A 178 55.75 -56.05 18.45
C THR A 178 55.44 -57.43 19.03
N GLU A 179 54.31 -58.05 18.68
CA GLU A 179 53.99 -59.44 19.05
C GLU A 179 55.00 -60.45 18.48
N GLN A 180 55.38 -60.28 17.21
CA GLN A 180 56.42 -61.11 16.59
C GLN A 180 57.77 -60.97 17.30
N GLN A 181 58.17 -59.74 17.67
CA GLN A 181 59.40 -59.48 18.41
C GLN A 181 59.37 -60.07 19.83
N ALA A 182 58.28 -59.88 20.57
CA ALA A 182 58.12 -60.46 21.91
C ALA A 182 58.17 -62.00 21.87
N SER A 183 57.55 -62.61 20.86
CA SER A 183 57.59 -64.05 20.62
C SER A 183 59.01 -64.55 20.29
N ALA A 184 59.80 -63.77 19.53
CA ALA A 184 61.18 -64.10 19.20
C ALA A 184 62.10 -64.05 20.44
N SER A 185 62.00 -63.01 21.27
CA SER A 185 62.78 -62.91 22.51
C SER A 185 62.40 -63.98 23.54
N GLY A 186 61.11 -64.38 23.62
CA GLY A 186 60.69 -65.51 24.45
C GLY A 186 61.28 -66.85 24.01
N ARG A 187 61.46 -67.07 22.70
CA ARG A 187 62.13 -68.27 22.17
C ARG A 187 63.64 -68.27 22.44
N ASP A 188 64.29 -67.11 22.39
CA ASP A 188 65.73 -66.98 22.67
C ASP A 188 66.05 -67.20 24.16
N GLY A 189 65.21 -66.68 25.07
CA GLY A 189 65.34 -66.92 26.52
C GLY A 189 65.09 -68.37 26.94
N GLY A 190 64.25 -69.13 26.23
CA GLY A 190 64.02 -70.55 26.48
C GLY A 190 65.15 -71.47 26.00
N GLN A 191 65.95 -71.01 25.03
CA GLN A 191 67.00 -71.83 24.42
C GLN A 191 68.39 -71.63 25.07
N HIS A 192 68.58 -70.57 25.86
CA HIS A 192 69.82 -70.30 26.60
C HIS A 192 69.90 -70.91 28.02
N GLY A 193 68.79 -71.46 28.56
CA GLY A 193 68.71 -71.96 29.94
C GLY A 193 68.98 -73.46 30.15
N THR A 194 69.29 -74.24 29.10
CA THR A 194 69.39 -75.72 29.22
C THR A 194 70.75 -76.32 28.86
N THR A 195 71.75 -75.51 28.50
CA THR A 195 73.06 -76.04 28.08
C THR A 195 74.19 -75.96 29.10
N ASP A 196 74.04 -75.28 30.24
CA ASP A 196 75.15 -75.12 31.21
C ASP A 196 75.14 -76.11 32.39
N GLY A 197 74.03 -76.81 32.64
CA GLY A 197 73.91 -77.75 33.78
C GLY A 197 74.50 -79.15 33.59
N TYR A 198 74.99 -79.51 32.38
CA TYR A 198 75.36 -80.90 32.07
C TYR A 198 76.87 -81.17 31.94
N ARG A 199 77.75 -80.17 32.09
CA ARG A 199 79.20 -80.35 31.90
C ARG A 199 80.01 -80.65 33.16
N GLU A 200 79.44 -80.61 34.37
CA GLU A 200 80.19 -80.89 35.62
C GLU A 200 80.07 -82.32 36.17
N ALA A 201 79.17 -83.17 35.67
CA ALA A 201 78.91 -84.49 36.28
C ALA A 201 79.77 -85.66 35.75
N LYS A 202 80.75 -85.44 34.86
CA LYS A 202 81.53 -86.52 34.21
C LYS A 202 83.05 -86.45 34.41
N ARG A 203 83.48 -85.98 35.58
CA ARG A 203 84.85 -86.19 36.11
C ARG A 203 84.80 -86.70 37.55
N ARG A 204 84.14 -87.83 37.79
CA ARG A 204 84.44 -88.78 38.88
C ARG A 204 84.04 -90.17 38.43
#